data_AF-A0A954GBV3-F1
#
_entry.id   AF-A0A954GBV3-F1
#
_cell.length_a   1.000
_cell.length_b   1.000
_cell.length_c   1.000
_cell.angle_alpha   90.00
_cell.angle_beta   90.00
_cell.angle_gamma   90.00
#
_symmetry.space_group_name_H-M   'P 1'
#
loop_
_entity.id
_entity.type
_entity.pdbx_description
1 polymer ?
#
loop_
_entity_poly.entity_id
_entity_poly.type
_entity_poly.pdbx_seq_one_letter_code
_entity_poly.pdbx_strand_id
1 'polypeptide(L)'
;HPARQLLILKELQILSQRWQVDSIRLENNFAVLGYRDKNHILALSKSNQGRIPVRIVDQKSAYIPLPNSTENVEEVMQELKTVLQQSFDPAYNPAASP
;
A
#
# COMPACT_ATOMS: atom_id res chain seq x y z
N HIS A 1 -13.06 16.91 8.59
CA HIS A 1 -14.07 17.46 7.65
C HIS A 1 -14.43 16.41 6.60
N PRO A 2 -15.71 16.07 6.39
CA PRO A 2 -16.12 14.99 5.48
C PRO A 2 -15.60 15.14 4.04
N ALA A 3 -15.60 16.36 3.50
CA ALA A 3 -15.09 16.63 2.14
C ALA A 3 -13.60 16.29 1.97
N ARG A 4 -12.78 16.56 2.99
CA ARG A 4 -11.34 16.23 2.99
C ARG A 4 -11.13 14.72 3.00
N GLN A 5 -11.88 14.00 3.84
CA GLN A 5 -11.78 12.55 3.92
C GLN A 5 -12.15 11.87 2.60
N LEU A 6 -13.18 12.37 1.91
CA LEU A 6 -13.56 11.89 0.57
C LEU A 6 -12.46 12.12 -0.46
N LEU A 7 -11.77 13.26 -0.42
CA LEU A 7 -10.65 13.53 -1.31
C LEU A 7 -9.50 12.53 -1.10
N ILE A 8 -9.10 12.32 0.15
CA ILE A 8 -8.04 11.36 0.51
C ILE A 8 -8.42 9.95 0.06
N LEU A 9 -9.67 9.54 0.29
CA LEU A 9 -10.17 8.25 -0.16
C LEU A 9 -10.09 8.09 -1.69
N LYS A 10 -10.40 9.16 -2.45
CA LYS A 10 -10.30 9.12 -3.92
C LYS A 10 -8.86 9.02 -4.40
N GLU A 11 -7.94 9.76 -3.79
CA GLU A 11 -6.52 9.63 -4.09
C GLU A 11 -6.00 8.22 -3.79
N LEU A 12 -6.40 7.64 -2.66
CA LEU A 12 -6.08 6.25 -2.32
C LEU A 12 -6.63 5.25 -3.33
N GLN A 13 -7.85 5.44 -3.83
CA GLN A 13 -8.44 4.57 -4.87
C GLN A 13 -7.61 4.62 -6.16
N ILE A 14 -7.20 5.81 -6.60
CA ILE A 14 -6.36 5.99 -7.80
C ILE A 14 -4.99 5.32 -7.61
N LEU A 15 -4.35 5.54 -6.46
CA LEU A 15 -3.06 4.93 -6.15
C LEU A 15 -3.16 3.40 -6.03
N SER A 16 -4.23 2.89 -5.43
CA SER A 16 -4.49 1.45 -5.33
C SER A 16 -4.59 0.80 -6.70
N GLN A 17 -5.29 1.45 -7.64
CA GLN A 17 -5.40 0.97 -9.03
C GLN A 17 -4.03 0.95 -9.74
N ARG A 18 -3.21 1.99 -9.57
CA ARG A 18 -1.86 2.05 -10.14
C ARG A 18 -1.00 0.86 -9.71
N TRP A 19 -1.13 0.45 -8.46
CA TRP A 19 -0.40 -0.69 -7.88
C TRP A 19 -1.12 -2.03 -8.06
N GLN A 20 -2.29 -2.08 -8.70
CA GLN A 20 -3.14 -3.28 -8.80
C GLN A 20 -3.50 -3.90 -7.43
N VAL A 21 -3.72 -3.06 -6.42
CA VAL A 21 -4.29 -3.47 -5.14
C VAL A 21 -5.78 -3.71 -5.33
N ASP A 22 -6.22 -4.94 -5.11
CA ASP A 22 -7.62 -5.36 -5.23
C ASP A 22 -8.43 -5.13 -3.96
N SER A 23 -7.77 -5.15 -2.80
CA SER A 23 -8.43 -4.95 -1.51
C SER A 23 -7.47 -4.36 -0.49
N ILE A 24 -8.03 -3.58 0.43
CA ILE A 24 -7.34 -3.11 1.63
C ILE A 24 -8.23 -3.51 2.80
N ARG A 25 -7.68 -4.28 3.74
CA ARG A 25 -8.34 -4.64 5.00
C ARG A 25 -7.55 -4.11 6.18
N LEU A 26 -8.23 -3.76 7.26
CA LEU A 26 -7.59 -3.42 8.53
C LEU A 26 -7.64 -4.64 9.43
N GLU A 27 -6.47 -5.08 9.90
CA GLU A 27 -6.32 -6.24 10.78
C GLU A 27 -5.39 -5.86 11.94
N ASN A 28 -5.95 -5.66 13.13
CA ASN A 28 -5.24 -5.14 14.30
C ASN A 28 -4.51 -3.81 13.97
N ASN A 29 -3.17 -3.81 14.03
CA ASN A 29 -2.32 -2.66 13.73
C ASN A 29 -1.70 -2.74 12.33
N PHE A 30 -2.37 -3.41 11.39
CA PHE A 30 -1.89 -3.57 10.02
C PHE A 30 -2.97 -3.22 9.01
N ALA A 31 -2.54 -2.65 7.89
CA ALA A 31 -3.32 -2.68 6.67
C ALA A 31 -2.81 -3.85 5.80
N VAL A 32 -3.73 -4.72 5.40
CA VAL A 32 -3.46 -5.86 4.53
C VAL A 32 -3.88 -5.50 3.11
N LEU A 33 -2.90 -5.35 2.23
CA LEU A 33 -3.09 -5.11 0.81
C LEU A 33 -3.21 -6.44 0.09
N GLY A 34 -4.31 -6.68 -0.61
CA GLY A 34 -4.54 -7.86 -1.44
C GLY A 34 -4.24 -7.59 -2.92
N TYR A 35 -3.63 -8.56 -3.59
CA TYR A 35 -3.19 -8.49 -4.99
C TYR A 35 -3.51 -9.79 -5.73
N ARG A 36 -3.67 -9.67 -7.05
CA ARG A 36 -3.67 -10.80 -7.99
C ARG A 36 -2.27 -11.21 -8.45
N ASP A 37 -1.34 -10.27 -8.55
CA ASP A 37 0.01 -10.49 -9.07
C ASP A 37 1.08 -10.09 -8.04
N LYS A 38 1.91 -11.07 -7.68
CA LYS A 38 3.01 -10.92 -6.72
C LYS A 38 4.05 -9.88 -7.18
N ASN A 39 4.25 -9.69 -8.48
CA ASN A 39 5.25 -8.75 -8.98
C ASN A 39 4.96 -7.30 -8.57
N HIS A 40 3.69 -6.94 -8.46
CA HIS A 40 3.26 -5.62 -7.98
C HIS A 40 3.58 -5.43 -6.49
N ILE A 41 3.45 -6.48 -5.69
CA ILE A 41 3.84 -6.47 -4.27
C ILE A 41 5.35 -6.24 -4.13
N LEU A 42 6.14 -6.98 -4.91
CA LEU A 42 7.59 -6.88 -4.90
C LEU A 42 8.05 -5.47 -5.34
N ALA A 43 7.43 -4.94 -6.39
CA ALA A 43 7.68 -3.57 -6.84
C ALA A 43 7.37 -2.54 -5.74
N LEU A 44 6.24 -2.69 -5.03
CA LEU A 44 5.84 -1.78 -3.96
C LEU A 44 6.80 -1.87 -2.77
N SER A 45 7.22 -3.08 -2.42
CA SER A 45 8.20 -3.28 -1.36
C SER A 45 9.54 -2.65 -1.70
N LYS A 46 10.01 -2.77 -2.94
CA LYS A 46 11.24 -2.14 -3.40
C LYS A 46 11.13 -0.61 -3.38
N SER A 47 10.02 -0.06 -3.86
CA SER A 47 9.82 1.40 -3.90
C SER A 47 9.70 2.04 -2.51
N ASN A 48 9.34 1.26 -1.50
CA ASN A 48 9.26 1.70 -0.10
C ASN A 48 10.49 1.32 0.75
N GLN A 49 11.55 0.75 0.15
CA GLN A 49 12.73 0.32 0.89
C GLN A 49 13.37 1.50 1.67
N GLY A 50 13.61 1.31 2.97
CA GLY A 50 14.15 2.35 3.86
C GLY A 50 13.12 3.37 4.35
N ARG A 51 11.82 3.19 4.05
CA ARG A 51 10.71 4.04 4.51
C ARG A 51 9.74 3.21 5.36
N ILE A 52 8.52 3.00 4.88
CA ILE A 52 7.50 2.18 5.55
C ILE A 52 7.66 0.74 5.05
N PRO A 53 7.90 -0.25 5.94
CA PRO A 53 8.15 -1.61 5.50
C PRO A 53 6.87 -2.25 4.94
N VAL A 54 6.96 -2.75 3.71
CA VAL A 54 5.92 -3.57 3.07
C VAL A 54 6.28 -5.03 3.31
N ARG A 55 5.60 -5.69 4.24
CA ARG A 55 5.91 -7.07 4.62
C ARG A 55 5.13 -8.06 3.76
N ILE A 56 5.82 -8.75 2.88
CA ILE A 56 5.23 -9.76 2.01
C ILE A 56 5.11 -11.08 2.79
N VAL A 57 3.90 -11.57 3.01
CA VAL A 57 3.67 -12.81 3.77
C VAL A 57 3.35 -13.99 2.87
N ASP A 58 2.78 -13.74 1.69
CA ASP A 58 2.46 -14.75 0.68
C ASP A 58 2.50 -14.12 -0.72
N GLN A 59 1.96 -14.83 -1.73
CA GLN A 59 1.98 -14.36 -3.12
C GLN A 59 0.86 -13.35 -3.46
N LYS A 60 -0.06 -13.09 -2.53
CA LYS A 60 -1.30 -12.32 -2.77
C LYS A 60 -1.52 -11.21 -1.75
N SER A 61 -0.69 -11.11 -0.72
CA SER A 61 -0.90 -10.16 0.37
C SER A 61 0.39 -9.56 0.92
N ALA A 62 0.26 -8.30 1.30
CA ALA A 62 1.31 -7.56 2.01
C ALA A 62 0.74 -6.80 3.20
N TYR A 63 1.51 -6.77 4.27
CA TYR A 63 1.17 -6.13 5.52
C TYR A 63 1.94 -4.81 5.63
N ILE A 64 1.20 -3.74 5.85
CA ILE A 64 1.72 -2.41 6.16
C ILE A 64 1.46 -2.17 7.65
N PRO A 65 2.49 -1.93 8.48
CA PRO A 65 2.26 -1.55 9.86
C PRO A 65 1.56 -0.19 9.91
N LEU A 66 0.54 -0.07 10.74
CA LEU A 66 -0.16 1.16 11.02
C LEU A 66 0.32 1.74 12.36
N PRO A 67 0.20 3.06 12.58
CA PRO A 67 0.39 3.66 13.88
C PRO A 67 -0.53 3.00 14.92
N ASN A 68 -0.08 2.92 16.18
CA ASN A 68 -0.77 2.21 17.27
C ASN A 68 -2.20 2.72 17.55
N SER A 69 -2.59 3.89 17.01
CA SER A 69 -3.95 4.45 17.07
C SER A 69 -4.68 4.27 15.74
N THR A 70 -5.17 3.06 15.46
CA THR A 70 -6.06 2.80 14.31
C THR A 70 -7.45 3.42 14.44
N GLU A 71 -7.72 4.12 15.55
CA GLU A 71 -8.97 4.84 15.82
C GLU A 71 -9.17 6.06 14.89
N ASN A 72 -8.07 6.63 14.35
CA ASN A 72 -8.15 7.75 13.41
C ASN A 72 -8.07 7.28 11.95
N VAL A 73 -9.22 7.13 11.32
CA VAL A 73 -9.35 6.71 9.92
C VAL A 73 -8.59 7.63 8.96
N GLU A 74 -8.52 8.94 9.23
CA GLU A 74 -7.79 9.87 8.37
C GLU A 74 -6.28 9.62 8.41
N GLU A 75 -5.72 9.34 9.59
CA GLU A 75 -4.30 8.98 9.74
C GLU A 75 -3.98 7.66 9.03
N VAL A 76 -4.83 6.66 9.19
CA VAL A 76 -4.69 5.37 8.48
C VAL A 76 -4.68 5.59 6.96
N MET A 77 -5.59 6.42 6.45
CA MET A 77 -5.63 6.75 5.03
C MET A 77 -4.39 7.51 4.55
N GLN A 78 -3.84 8.42 5.36
CA GLN A 78 -2.61 9.15 5.03
C GLN A 78 -1.37 8.24 5.03
N GLU A 79 -1.29 7.30 5.96
CA GLU A 79 -0.20 6.32 6.02
C GLU A 79 -0.22 5.44 4.76
N LEU A 80 -1.39 4.90 4.43
CA LEU A 80 -1.59 4.13 3.19
C LEU A 80 -1.25 4.94 1.94
N LYS A 81 -1.64 6.22 1.90
CA LYS A 81 -1.31 7.10 0.78
C LYS A 81 0.20 7.28 0.67
N THR A 82 0.89 7.41 1.80
CA THR A 82 2.36 7.55 1.85
C THR A 82 3.06 6.31 1.30
N VAL A 83 2.54 5.11 1.57
CA VAL A 83 3.04 3.86 0.99
C VAL A 83 2.77 3.77 -0.51
N LEU A 84 1.58 4.15 -0.97
CA LEU A 84 1.17 3.93 -2.37
C LEU A 84 1.57 5.08 -3.31
N GLN A 85 1.93 6.25 -2.82
CA GLN A 85 2.34 7.38 -3.67
C GLN A 85 3.76 7.24 -4.24
N GLN A 86 4.48 6.16 -3.93
CA GLN A 86 5.80 5.91 -4.50
C GLN A 86 5.76 5.78 -6.02
N SER A 87 6.89 6.04 -6.66
CA SER A 87 7.05 5.81 -8.10
C SER A 87 6.94 4.31 -8.39
N PHE A 88 5.90 3.93 -9.11
CA PHE A 88 5.80 2.62 -9.74
C PHE A 88 6.69 2.60 -10.99
N ASP A 89 7.64 1.67 -11.03
CA ASP A 89 8.37 1.31 -12.24
C ASP A 89 7.63 0.15 -12.93
N PRO A 90 6.93 0.39 -14.07
CA PRO A 90 6.19 -0.64 -14.79
C PRO A 90 7.10 -1.72 -15.38
N ALA A 91 8.40 -1.44 -15.53
CA ALA A 91 9.39 -2.37 -16.02
C ALA A 91 10.03 -3.20 -14.90
N TYR A 92 9.53 -3.09 -13.66
CA TYR A 92 10.03 -3.88 -12.54
C TYR A 92 9.85 -5.37 -12.81
N ASN A 93 10.96 -6.02 -13.17
CA ASN A 93 11.11 -7.45 -13.23
C ASN A 93 12.05 -7.89 -12.10
N PRO A 94 11.58 -8.60 -11.06
CA PRO A 94 12.43 -9.04 -9.96
C PRO A 94 13.56 -9.97 -10.43
N ALA A 95 13.41 -10.66 -11.58
CA ALA A 95 14.44 -11.52 -12.16
C ALA A 95 15.52 -10.77 -12.97
N ALA A 96 15.36 -9.46 -13.21
CA ALA A 96 16.31 -8.62 -13.94
C ALA A 96 17.11 -7.67 -13.03
N SER A 97 16.86 -7.67 -11.71
CA SER A 97 17.69 -6.92 -10.76
C SER A 97 18.98 -7.71 -10.48
N PRO A 98 20.17 -7.07 -10.53
CA PRO A 98 21.46 -7.73 -10.30
C PRO A 98 21.61 -8.27 -8.88
#